data_AF-A0A8B8HGY8-F1
#
_entry.id   AF-A0A8B8HGY8-F1
#
_cell.length_a   1.000
_cell.length_b   1.000
_cell.length_c   1.000
_cell.angle_alpha   90.00
_cell.angle_beta   90.00
_cell.angle_gamma   90.00
#
_symmetry.space_group_name_H-M   'P 1'
#
loop_
_entity.id
_entity.type
_entity.pdbx_description
1 polymer ?
#
loop_
_entity_poly.entity_id
_entity_poly.type
_entity_poly.pdbx_seq_one_letter_code
_entity_poly.pdbx_strand_id
1 'polypeptide(L)'
;MAAKNVLLFICFMLCSIYVNCDILCEQGFCKEHINSDNACSTPAPECDMNNATHSGLWLPSPTICNCCSFCLPLYKLGQPCSLGGSGNGITIGRCGDGLTCDNSTRTCIRMKTKCHDAQDDYDARHARGETGAFENRPSCDEKGKFTSFHCVPSQTCFCQSEEGERLFGEVEYTGLFMNMPCRCSQMAYKIQTLIAKDLPYPVFGMRCTADGNFNPVQCIDNRCYCVNTITGERIAGPSVDLNTTHISELPCYDEKLDLFPKTADSEPPYEYTMPCFDTVQERKDLIVKSIEEGFNVEYFSTFGSISCLPDGTFGRMSINSNGSKICVDERGEKLGNYEAPANTPQFNDMDCKCAHSTNVMTLSNEPPRCCKNGNFRPIQCHSGKCRCVDSDGRQVGRESSDVTRLTCYTQDWRNC
;
A
#
# COMPACT_ATOMS: atom_id res chain seq x y z
N MET A 1 -66.13 49.76 -39.91
CA MET A 1 -67.03 49.35 -38.81
C MET A 1 -67.01 47.83 -38.70
N ALA A 2 -67.03 47.33 -37.46
CA ALA A 2 -67.16 45.93 -37.02
C ALA A 2 -65.91 45.01 -37.05
N ALA A 3 -65.16 45.12 -35.94
CA ALA A 3 -64.47 44.13 -35.11
C ALA A 3 -64.38 42.64 -35.54
N LYS A 4 -63.19 42.05 -35.29
CA LYS A 4 -63.04 40.67 -34.79
C LYS A 4 -61.82 40.54 -33.88
N ASN A 5 -62.02 39.78 -32.81
CA ASN A 5 -61.19 39.64 -31.61
C ASN A 5 -59.79 39.07 -31.87
N VAL A 6 -58.79 39.64 -31.22
CA VAL A 6 -57.43 39.07 -31.11
C VAL A 6 -57.34 38.34 -29.77
N LEU A 7 -57.15 37.02 -29.83
CA LEU A 7 -56.84 36.17 -28.68
C LEU A 7 -55.34 36.35 -28.34
N LEU A 8 -55.05 36.81 -27.13
CA LEU A 8 -53.68 37.01 -26.63
C LEU A 8 -53.09 35.65 -26.20
N PHE A 9 -52.14 35.11 -26.96
CA PHE A 9 -51.34 33.95 -26.54
C PHE A 9 -50.13 34.46 -25.73
N ILE A 10 -50.21 34.37 -24.40
CA ILE A 10 -49.10 34.66 -23.49
C ILE A 10 -48.20 33.43 -23.48
N CYS A 11 -47.05 33.53 -24.15
CA CYS A 11 -45.99 32.53 -24.12
C CYS A 11 -45.22 32.67 -22.79
N PHE A 12 -45.51 31.79 -21.82
CA PHE A 12 -44.69 31.66 -20.61
C PHE A 12 -43.38 30.95 -20.98
N MET A 13 -42.32 31.74 -21.20
CA MET A 13 -40.95 31.23 -21.15
C MET A 13 -40.65 30.79 -19.72
N LEU A 14 -40.75 29.49 -19.46
CA LEU A 14 -40.17 28.85 -18.28
C LEU A 14 -38.65 28.99 -18.37
N CYS A 15 -38.13 30.05 -17.77
CA CYS A 15 -36.71 30.21 -17.54
C CYS A 15 -36.32 29.22 -16.44
N SER A 16 -35.83 28.05 -16.84
CA SER A 16 -35.22 27.09 -15.92
C SER A 16 -33.97 27.73 -15.34
N ILE A 17 -34.08 28.27 -14.12
CA ILE A 17 -32.92 28.69 -13.33
C ILE A 17 -32.20 27.41 -12.89
N TYR A 18 -31.20 27.01 -13.66
CA TYR A 18 -30.18 26.09 -13.18
C TYR A 18 -29.35 26.84 -12.12
N VAL A 19 -29.71 26.67 -10.85
CA VAL A 19 -28.82 27.03 -9.74
C VAL A 19 -27.71 26.00 -9.72
N ASN A 20 -26.64 26.28 -10.45
CA ASN A 20 -25.42 25.49 -10.38
C ASN A 20 -24.76 25.82 -9.04
N CYS A 21 -24.81 24.89 -8.09
CA CYS A 21 -24.36 25.12 -6.71
C CYS A 21 -22.86 24.88 -6.53
N ASP A 22 -22.04 25.11 -7.56
CA ASP A 22 -20.60 24.82 -7.55
C ASP A 22 -19.71 25.97 -8.04
N ILE A 23 -20.21 27.21 -8.02
CA ILE A 23 -19.40 28.38 -8.36
C ILE A 23 -19.40 29.36 -7.19
N LEU A 24 -18.40 29.25 -6.32
CA LEU A 24 -18.12 30.22 -5.25
C LEU A 24 -17.66 31.59 -5.77
N CYS A 25 -17.38 31.71 -7.09
CA CYS A 25 -16.64 32.82 -7.68
C CYS A 25 -17.27 33.30 -8.98
N GLU A 26 -17.87 34.49 -8.98
CA GLU A 26 -18.49 35.06 -10.17
C GLU A 26 -17.47 35.32 -11.29
N GLN A 27 -17.95 35.20 -12.53
CA GLN A 27 -17.13 35.45 -13.72
C GLN A 27 -16.71 36.93 -13.76
N GLY A 28 -15.41 37.20 -13.59
CA GLY A 28 -14.86 38.55 -13.52
C GLY A 28 -14.38 38.96 -12.13
N PHE A 29 -14.72 38.20 -11.07
CA PHE A 29 -14.29 38.49 -9.70
C PHE A 29 -12.77 38.66 -9.59
N CYS A 30 -11.98 37.75 -10.16
CA CYS A 30 -10.51 37.87 -10.12
C CYS A 30 -9.99 39.12 -10.84
N LYS A 31 -10.65 39.55 -11.92
CA LYS A 31 -10.24 40.74 -12.68
C LYS A 31 -10.50 42.01 -11.86
N GLU A 32 -11.61 42.09 -11.13
CA GLU A 32 -11.88 43.20 -10.23
C GLU A 32 -10.99 43.15 -9.00
N HIS A 33 -10.82 41.97 -8.41
CA HIS A 33 -10.02 41.76 -7.22
C HIS A 33 -8.55 42.15 -7.46
N ILE A 34 -7.88 41.60 -8.48
CA ILE A 34 -6.46 41.91 -8.77
C ILE A 34 -6.22 43.40 -9.01
N ASN A 35 -7.20 44.12 -9.57
CA ASN A 35 -7.09 45.55 -9.87
C ASN A 35 -7.47 46.47 -8.69
N SER A 36 -7.90 45.91 -7.57
CA SER A 36 -8.15 46.68 -6.35
C SER A 36 -6.87 46.85 -5.52
N ASP A 37 -6.67 48.03 -4.95
CA ASP A 37 -5.47 48.35 -4.17
C ASP A 37 -5.31 47.37 -2.98
N ASN A 38 -4.13 46.76 -2.88
CA ASN A 38 -3.74 45.75 -1.85
C ASN A 38 -4.48 44.39 -1.90
N ALA A 39 -5.07 44.01 -3.02
CA ALA A 39 -5.80 42.73 -3.11
C ALA A 39 -4.91 41.48 -3.06
N CYS A 40 -3.76 41.50 -3.74
CA CYS A 40 -2.83 40.39 -3.77
C CYS A 40 -1.50 40.79 -3.13
N SER A 41 -1.04 39.98 -2.16
CA SER A 41 0.32 40.10 -1.64
C SER A 41 1.34 39.60 -2.66
N THR A 42 2.51 40.22 -2.70
CA THR A 42 3.63 39.72 -3.51
C THR A 42 4.05 38.33 -3.01
N PRO A 43 4.14 37.31 -3.89
CA PRO A 43 4.62 35.98 -3.51
C PRO A 43 6.03 36.04 -2.89
N ALA A 44 6.33 35.05 -2.07
CA ALA A 44 7.64 34.92 -1.46
C ALA A 44 8.71 34.64 -2.54
N PRO A 45 9.90 35.28 -2.49
CA PRO A 45 10.93 35.15 -3.53
C PRO A 45 11.51 33.74 -3.63
N GLU A 46 11.27 32.88 -2.62
CA GLU A 46 11.71 31.49 -2.56
C GLU A 46 11.16 30.63 -3.71
N CYS A 47 10.05 31.02 -4.35
CA CYS A 47 9.52 30.33 -5.52
C CYS A 47 10.01 30.90 -6.87
N ASP A 48 10.61 32.09 -6.88
CA ASP A 48 11.12 32.73 -8.11
C ASP A 48 12.53 32.23 -8.47
N MET A 49 13.26 31.72 -7.49
CA MET A 49 14.63 31.25 -7.64
C MET A 49 14.69 29.74 -7.39
N ASN A 50 14.83 28.92 -8.44
CA ASN A 50 14.97 27.47 -8.28
C ASN A 50 16.43 27.09 -7.98
N ASN A 51 16.88 27.28 -6.74
CA ASN A 51 18.22 26.90 -6.30
C ASN A 51 18.19 26.22 -4.93
N ALA A 52 19.29 25.58 -4.51
CA ALA A 52 19.34 24.88 -3.22
C ALA A 52 19.04 25.79 -1.99
N THR A 53 19.03 27.12 -2.17
CA THR A 53 18.74 28.13 -1.13
C THR A 53 17.34 28.69 -1.10
N HIS A 54 16.61 28.57 -2.21
CA HIS A 54 15.30 29.12 -2.44
C HIS A 54 14.47 27.99 -3.03
N SER A 55 13.63 27.43 -2.17
CA SER A 55 12.75 26.34 -2.54
C SER A 55 11.36 26.72 -2.11
N GLY A 56 10.41 26.65 -3.02
CA GLY A 56 9.01 26.90 -2.74
C GLY A 56 8.13 26.31 -3.82
N LEU A 57 6.86 26.13 -3.49
CA LEU A 57 5.88 25.54 -4.38
C LEU A 57 4.85 26.59 -4.79
N TRP A 58 4.66 26.75 -6.10
CA TRP A 58 3.54 27.50 -6.64
C TRP A 58 2.27 26.68 -6.47
N LEU A 59 1.33 27.19 -5.67
CA LEU A 59 0.04 26.55 -5.41
C LEU A 59 -1.10 27.52 -5.75
N PRO A 60 -2.32 27.02 -6.00
CA PRO A 60 -3.50 27.88 -6.05
C PRO A 60 -3.58 28.73 -4.77
N SER A 61 -3.85 30.03 -4.90
CA SER A 61 -3.88 30.90 -3.73
C SER A 61 -4.95 30.46 -2.73
N PRO A 62 -4.65 30.39 -1.42
CA PRO A 62 -5.64 30.07 -0.41
C PRO A 62 -6.64 31.22 -0.18
N THR A 63 -6.50 32.35 -0.88
CA THR A 63 -7.45 33.47 -0.85
C THR A 63 -8.71 33.15 -1.66
N ILE A 64 -9.76 33.96 -1.44
CA ILE A 64 -11.04 33.82 -2.13
C ILE A 64 -10.81 33.73 -3.65
N CYS A 65 -11.38 32.68 -4.26
CA CYS A 65 -11.35 32.44 -5.70
C CYS A 65 -9.98 32.16 -6.32
N ASN A 66 -8.95 31.86 -5.52
CA ASN A 66 -7.59 31.51 -5.98
C ASN A 66 -7.00 32.50 -7.00
N CYS A 67 -7.41 33.78 -6.94
CA CYS A 67 -7.11 34.78 -7.96
C CYS A 67 -5.66 35.27 -7.96
N CYS A 68 -5.02 35.22 -6.80
CA CYS A 68 -3.65 35.70 -6.62
C CYS A 68 -2.63 34.59 -6.88
N SER A 69 -1.40 34.96 -7.19
CA SER A 69 -0.27 34.03 -7.16
C SER A 69 0.10 33.73 -5.71
N PHE A 70 0.34 32.46 -5.40
CA PHE A 70 0.74 32.05 -4.05
C PHE A 70 1.95 31.12 -4.12
N CYS A 71 2.96 31.48 -3.32
CA CYS A 71 4.16 30.72 -3.12
C CYS A 71 4.15 30.17 -1.69
N LEU A 72 4.26 28.86 -1.54
CA LEU A 72 4.52 28.18 -0.27
C LEU A 72 6.04 28.04 -0.10
N PRO A 73 6.71 28.88 0.72
CA PRO A 73 8.15 28.75 0.94
C PRO A 73 8.45 27.49 1.76
N LEU A 74 9.49 26.77 1.35
CA LEU A 74 10.02 25.60 2.04
C LEU A 74 11.25 26.00 2.86
N TYR A 75 11.10 25.98 4.18
CA TYR A 75 12.12 26.38 5.13
C TYR A 75 13.18 25.30 5.36
N LYS A 76 14.43 25.73 5.44
CA LYS A 76 15.61 24.90 5.69
C LYS A 76 15.81 24.57 7.15
N LEU A 77 16.73 23.64 7.41
CA LEU A 77 17.22 23.33 8.75
C LEU A 77 17.64 24.60 9.50
N GLY A 78 17.11 24.77 10.72
CA GLY A 78 17.37 25.90 11.60
C GLY A 78 16.53 27.16 11.35
N GLN A 79 15.78 27.25 10.25
CA GLN A 79 14.90 28.39 10.01
C GLN A 79 13.66 28.36 10.90
N PRO A 80 13.10 29.53 11.27
CA PRO A 80 11.92 29.61 12.12
C PRO A 80 10.69 29.05 11.42
N CYS A 81 9.86 28.34 12.18
CA CYS A 81 8.62 27.71 11.71
C CYS A 81 7.49 27.90 12.72
N SER A 82 6.25 27.72 12.27
CA SER A 82 5.07 27.71 13.15
C SER A 82 4.45 26.32 13.20
N LEU A 83 3.90 25.97 14.36
CA LEU A 83 3.10 24.76 14.57
C LEU A 83 1.61 24.99 14.27
N GLY A 84 1.23 26.24 13.92
CA GLY A 84 -0.16 26.66 13.88
C GLY A 84 -0.77 26.82 15.28
N GLY A 85 -1.89 27.53 15.39
CA GLY A 85 -2.63 27.75 16.64
C GLY A 85 -3.05 29.20 16.88
N SER A 86 -4.06 29.42 17.72
CA SER A 86 -4.57 30.75 18.06
C SER A 86 -3.47 31.62 18.68
N GLY A 87 -3.13 32.75 18.06
CA GLY A 87 -2.07 33.66 18.51
C GLY A 87 -0.66 33.30 18.03
N ASN A 88 -0.48 32.15 17.37
CA ASN A 88 0.76 31.86 16.63
C ASN A 88 0.65 32.59 15.28
N GLY A 89 1.61 33.47 14.97
CA GLY A 89 1.59 34.24 13.73
C GLY A 89 1.41 33.36 12.48
N ILE A 90 0.87 33.96 11.42
CA ILE A 90 0.71 33.32 10.11
C ILE A 90 2.09 33.17 9.43
N THR A 91 2.83 32.10 9.73
CA THR A 91 3.94 31.73 8.83
C THR A 91 3.35 31.08 7.60
N ILE A 92 3.57 31.69 6.44
CA ILE A 92 3.03 31.23 5.15
C ILE A 92 3.82 30.02 4.61
N GLY A 93 4.91 29.59 5.25
CA GLY A 93 5.76 28.47 4.83
C GLY A 93 5.72 27.23 5.71
N ARG A 94 6.33 26.16 5.20
CA ARG A 94 6.49 24.85 5.87
C ARG A 94 7.96 24.48 5.85
N CYS A 95 8.43 23.70 6.82
CA CYS A 95 9.73 23.05 6.70
C CYS A 95 9.80 22.19 5.43
N GLY A 96 10.93 22.23 4.73
CA GLY A 96 11.15 21.48 3.50
C GLY A 96 11.22 19.97 3.72
N ASP A 97 11.48 19.23 2.63
CA ASP A 97 11.47 17.77 2.64
C ASP A 97 12.43 17.19 3.70
N GLY A 98 11.92 16.23 4.49
CA GLY A 98 12.65 15.60 5.59
C GLY A 98 12.84 16.48 6.83
N LEU A 99 12.22 17.64 6.90
CA LEU A 99 12.25 18.51 8.06
C LEU A 99 10.87 18.62 8.73
N THR A 100 10.86 18.79 10.05
CA THR A 100 9.65 19.07 10.83
C THR A 100 9.90 20.26 11.75
N CYS A 101 8.83 20.93 12.15
CA CYS A 101 8.92 22.06 13.06
C CYS A 101 9.04 21.56 14.50
N ASP A 102 10.12 21.94 15.18
CA ASP A 102 10.32 21.56 16.58
C ASP A 102 9.34 22.28 17.51
N ASN A 103 8.82 21.56 18.50
CA ASN A 103 7.84 22.12 19.43
C ASN A 103 8.44 23.18 20.37
N SER A 104 9.72 23.02 20.71
CA SER A 104 10.41 23.83 21.72
C SER A 104 11.13 25.02 21.09
N THR A 105 11.95 24.77 20.07
CA THR A 105 12.79 25.81 19.44
C THR A 105 12.04 26.61 18.38
N ARG A 106 10.87 26.13 17.91
CA ARG A 106 10.10 26.72 16.80
C ARG A 106 10.97 26.93 15.56
N THR A 107 11.86 25.98 15.31
CA THR A 107 12.71 25.94 14.12
C THR A 107 12.60 24.60 13.42
N CYS A 108 12.87 24.59 12.12
CA CYS A 108 12.87 23.37 11.32
C CYS A 108 14.06 22.49 11.72
N ILE A 109 13.78 21.26 12.10
CA ILE A 109 14.76 20.23 12.49
C ILE A 109 14.61 19.00 11.60
N ARG A 110 15.66 18.18 11.51
CA ARG A 110 15.59 16.88 10.83
C ARG A 110 14.52 16.00 11.47
N MET A 111 13.62 15.45 10.65
CA MET A 111 12.64 14.47 11.09
C MET A 111 13.33 13.22 11.61
N LYS A 112 13.01 12.82 12.84
CA LYS A 112 13.45 11.54 13.42
C LYS A 112 12.38 10.49 13.17
N THR A 113 12.51 9.77 12.06
CA THR A 113 11.62 8.66 11.69
C THR A 113 12.45 7.55 11.06
N LYS A 114 11.99 6.29 11.15
CA LYS A 114 12.71 5.14 10.57
C LYS A 114 13.08 5.35 9.09
N CYS A 115 12.16 5.92 8.29
CA CYS A 115 12.41 6.16 6.87
C CYS A 115 13.49 7.23 6.65
N HIS A 116 13.44 8.32 7.40
CA HIS A 116 14.41 9.40 7.28
C HIS A 116 15.79 9.02 7.82
N ASP A 117 15.84 8.26 8.92
CA ASP A 117 17.08 7.68 9.43
C ASP A 117 17.71 6.74 8.39
N ALA A 118 16.88 5.93 7.68
CA ALA A 118 17.35 5.08 6.59
C ALA A 118 17.81 5.87 5.35
N GLN A 119 17.17 7.00 5.04
CA GLN A 119 17.66 7.92 4.01
C GLN A 119 19.01 8.54 4.40
N ASP A 120 19.18 8.98 5.64
CA ASP A 120 20.42 9.59 6.11
C ASP A 120 21.58 8.57 6.10
N ASP A 121 21.32 7.31 6.50
CA ASP A 121 22.28 6.21 6.35
C ASP A 121 22.65 5.96 4.88
N TYR A 122 21.65 5.85 4.00
CA TYR A 122 21.87 5.67 2.58
C TYR A 122 22.71 6.80 1.99
N ASP A 123 22.36 8.06 2.25
CA ASP A 123 23.02 9.24 1.71
C ASP A 123 24.48 9.32 2.21
N ALA A 124 24.71 9.00 3.48
CA ALA A 124 26.05 8.94 4.05
C ALA A 124 26.91 7.84 3.40
N ARG A 125 26.35 6.64 3.19
CA ARG A 125 27.02 5.53 2.49
C ARG A 125 27.25 5.87 1.02
N HIS A 126 26.28 6.49 0.36
CA HIS A 126 26.35 6.90 -1.04
C HIS A 126 27.44 7.94 -1.27
N ALA A 127 27.60 8.91 -0.37
CA ALA A 127 28.68 9.89 -0.41
C ALA A 127 30.07 9.27 -0.27
N ARG A 128 30.20 8.16 0.48
CA ARG A 128 31.41 7.34 0.55
C ARG A 128 31.53 6.34 -0.62
N GLY A 129 30.51 6.31 -1.48
CA GLY A 129 30.34 5.41 -2.60
C GLY A 129 29.96 3.99 -2.20
N GLU A 130 29.68 3.67 -0.95
CA GLU A 130 29.47 2.30 -0.42
C GLU A 130 28.16 1.63 -0.87
N THR A 131 27.26 2.37 -1.51
CA THR A 131 25.98 1.85 -2.04
C THR A 131 26.16 1.07 -3.33
N GLY A 132 25.33 0.05 -3.53
CA GLY A 132 25.32 -0.74 -4.75
C GLY A 132 24.44 -0.21 -5.88
N ALA A 133 24.61 -0.76 -7.08
CA ALA A 133 23.90 -0.32 -8.27
C ALA A 133 22.38 -0.60 -8.24
N PHE A 134 21.94 -1.64 -7.52
CA PHE A 134 20.51 -1.95 -7.33
C PHE A 134 20.02 -1.57 -5.92
N GLU A 135 20.82 -0.80 -5.18
CA GLU A 135 20.41 -0.28 -3.88
C GLU A 135 19.69 1.06 -4.04
N ASN A 136 18.40 1.08 -3.70
CA ASN A 136 17.56 2.26 -3.85
C ASN A 136 17.56 3.09 -2.56
N ARG A 137 17.73 4.41 -2.71
CA ARG A 137 17.46 5.37 -1.63
C ARG A 137 16.01 5.20 -1.18
N PRO A 138 15.71 4.98 0.12
CA PRO A 138 14.34 4.86 0.58
C PRO A 138 13.50 6.09 0.24
N SER A 139 12.28 5.89 -0.23
CA SER A 139 11.32 6.97 -0.48
C SER A 139 10.45 7.16 0.77
N CYS A 140 10.40 8.40 1.25
CA CYS A 140 9.60 8.77 2.41
C CYS A 140 8.48 9.73 2.01
N ASP A 141 7.32 9.59 2.63
CA ASP A 141 6.25 10.56 2.50
C ASP A 141 6.51 11.82 3.34
N GLU A 142 5.62 12.80 3.23
CA GLU A 142 5.70 14.07 3.96
C GLU A 142 5.64 13.95 5.49
N LYS A 143 5.24 12.78 6.00
CA LYS A 143 5.17 12.45 7.44
C LYS A 143 6.37 11.61 7.88
N GLY A 144 7.29 11.31 6.96
CA GLY A 144 8.47 10.50 7.21
C GLY A 144 8.20 9.01 7.35
N LYS A 145 7.09 8.53 6.79
CA LYS A 145 6.77 7.12 6.64
C LYS A 145 7.30 6.61 5.32
N PHE A 146 7.57 5.31 5.23
CA PHE A 146 7.97 4.70 3.96
C PHE A 146 6.82 4.75 2.93
N THR A 147 7.17 4.81 1.64
CA THR A 147 6.20 4.64 0.54
C THR A 147 5.50 3.30 0.60
N SER A 148 4.31 3.19 -0.01
CA SER A 148 3.44 2.02 0.10
C SER A 148 3.99 0.73 -0.50
N PHE A 149 4.98 0.82 -1.39
CA PHE A 149 5.65 -0.31 -2.00
C PHE A 149 7.14 -0.03 -2.21
N HIS A 150 7.89 -1.11 -2.43
CA HIS A 150 9.30 -1.09 -2.80
C HIS A 150 9.53 -2.05 -3.96
N CYS A 151 10.37 -1.66 -4.90
CA CYS A 151 10.76 -2.50 -6.03
C CYS A 151 12.23 -2.86 -5.94
N VAL A 152 12.53 -4.15 -6.04
CA VAL A 152 13.87 -4.65 -6.29
C VAL A 152 14.08 -4.63 -7.81
N PRO A 153 15.04 -3.85 -8.33
CA PRO A 153 15.23 -3.73 -9.78
C PRO A 153 15.43 -5.10 -10.44
N SER A 154 14.83 -5.26 -11.62
CA SER A 154 14.83 -6.50 -12.42
C SER A 154 14.27 -7.74 -11.69
N GLN A 155 13.56 -7.56 -10.57
CA GLN A 155 12.94 -8.64 -9.83
C GLN A 155 11.44 -8.38 -9.64
N THR A 156 11.02 -8.07 -8.42
CA THR A 156 9.62 -7.85 -8.07
C THR A 156 9.44 -6.52 -7.34
N CYS A 157 8.21 -6.02 -7.37
CA CYS A 157 7.73 -4.98 -6.48
C CYS A 157 6.82 -5.60 -5.44
N PHE A 158 6.96 -5.19 -4.18
CA PHE A 158 6.12 -5.66 -3.09
C PHE A 158 5.62 -4.50 -2.23
N CYS A 159 4.44 -4.67 -1.65
CA CYS A 159 3.88 -3.72 -0.70
C CYS A 159 4.70 -3.68 0.59
N GLN A 160 4.75 -2.53 1.25
CA GLN A 160 5.41 -2.38 2.55
C GLN A 160 4.60 -1.50 3.52
N SER A 161 4.85 -1.70 4.82
CA SER A 161 4.24 -0.92 5.89
C SER A 161 4.79 0.51 5.93
N GLU A 162 4.17 1.36 6.74
CA GLU A 162 4.64 2.72 7.00
C GLU A 162 6.01 2.76 7.69
N GLU A 163 6.43 1.63 8.27
CA GLU A 163 7.71 1.39 8.94
C GLU A 163 8.72 0.61 8.07
N GLY A 164 8.35 0.24 6.85
CA GLY A 164 9.23 -0.42 5.87
C GLY A 164 9.22 -1.94 5.89
N GLU A 165 8.28 -2.57 6.61
CA GLU A 165 8.15 -4.03 6.65
C GLU A 165 7.47 -4.55 5.38
N ARG A 166 7.99 -5.61 4.76
CA ARG A 166 7.38 -6.23 3.59
C ARG A 166 6.02 -6.86 3.93
N LEU A 167 5.00 -6.51 3.15
CA LEU A 167 3.60 -6.95 3.31
C LEU A 167 3.18 -7.92 2.18
N PHE A 168 1.92 -8.36 2.26
CA PHE A 168 1.23 -9.03 1.15
C PHE A 168 1.07 -8.08 -0.04
N GLY A 169 1.11 -8.63 -1.26
CA GLY A 169 1.08 -7.88 -2.51
C GLY A 169 2.45 -7.86 -3.16
N GLU A 170 2.64 -8.65 -4.21
CA GLU A 170 3.89 -8.77 -4.95
C GLU A 170 3.62 -9.04 -6.43
N VAL A 171 4.30 -8.29 -7.30
CA VAL A 171 4.18 -8.41 -8.75
C VAL A 171 5.54 -8.30 -9.41
N GLU A 172 5.66 -8.78 -10.64
CA GLU A 172 6.88 -8.68 -11.43
C GLU A 172 7.22 -7.21 -11.73
N TYR A 173 8.51 -6.87 -11.65
CA TYR A 173 9.01 -5.54 -12.00
C TYR A 173 9.06 -5.37 -13.51
N THR A 174 8.16 -4.55 -14.06
CA THR A 174 8.09 -4.29 -15.51
C THR A 174 8.87 -3.04 -15.96
N GLY A 175 9.45 -2.27 -15.02
CA GLY A 175 10.20 -1.04 -15.31
C GLY A 175 9.38 0.16 -15.80
N LEU A 176 8.07 0.00 -16.02
CA LEU A 176 7.13 1.07 -16.32
C LEU A 176 6.60 1.73 -15.04
N PHE A 177 5.71 2.72 -15.17
CA PHE A 177 4.98 3.34 -14.05
C PHE A 177 4.18 2.28 -13.26
N MET A 178 4.86 1.59 -12.34
CA MET A 178 4.26 0.64 -11.41
C MET A 178 3.36 1.42 -10.46
N ASN A 179 2.06 1.17 -10.54
CA ASN A 179 1.08 1.78 -9.65
C ASN A 179 0.59 0.73 -8.65
N MET A 180 1.27 0.64 -7.51
CA MET A 180 0.88 -0.22 -6.39
C MET A 180 0.61 0.61 -5.12
N PRO A 181 -0.54 1.30 -5.05
CA PRO A 181 -0.91 2.03 -3.84
C PRO A 181 -0.96 1.15 -2.59
N CYS A 182 -1.13 -0.18 -2.74
CA CYS A 182 -1.06 -1.16 -1.66
C CYS A 182 -2.02 -0.87 -0.49
N ARG A 183 -3.09 -0.12 -0.75
CA ARG A 183 -3.97 0.42 0.29
C ARG A 183 -4.70 -0.70 1.03
N CYS A 184 -5.09 -1.75 0.32
CA CYS A 184 -5.71 -2.92 0.93
C CYS A 184 -4.72 -3.67 1.84
N SER A 185 -3.52 -3.97 1.34
CA SER A 185 -2.47 -4.64 2.15
C SER A 185 -2.07 -3.86 3.39
N GLN A 186 -1.88 -2.54 3.28
CA GLN A 186 -1.56 -1.69 4.42
C GLN A 186 -2.71 -1.62 5.42
N MET A 187 -3.96 -1.57 4.95
CA MET A 187 -5.12 -1.55 5.83
C MET A 187 -5.30 -2.89 6.55
N ALA A 188 -5.14 -4.01 5.84
CA ALA A 188 -5.16 -5.35 6.42
C ALA A 188 -4.08 -5.51 7.50
N TYR A 189 -2.84 -5.05 7.22
CA TYR A 189 -1.75 -5.06 8.20
C TYR A 189 -2.05 -4.21 9.44
N LYS A 190 -2.62 -3.01 9.27
CA LYS A 190 -3.04 -2.15 10.39
C LYS A 190 -4.13 -2.80 11.23
N ILE A 191 -5.12 -3.45 10.61
CA ILE A 191 -6.17 -4.19 11.34
C ILE A 191 -5.54 -5.32 12.15
N GLN A 192 -4.64 -6.10 11.55
CA GLN A 192 -3.98 -7.21 12.24
C GLN A 192 -3.13 -6.74 13.43
N THR A 193 -2.37 -5.64 13.26
CA THR A 193 -1.43 -5.16 14.29
C THR A 193 -2.09 -4.33 15.39
N LEU A 194 -3.14 -3.56 15.07
CA LEU A 194 -3.77 -2.63 16.00
C LEU A 194 -5.04 -3.19 16.66
N ILE A 195 -5.75 -4.11 16.00
CA ILE A 195 -7.05 -4.60 16.47
C ILE A 195 -6.94 -6.08 16.84
N ALA A 196 -6.41 -6.91 15.95
CA ALA A 196 -6.44 -8.36 16.13
C ALA A 196 -5.52 -8.87 17.26
N LYS A 197 -4.55 -8.06 17.71
CA LYS A 197 -3.64 -8.44 18.80
C LYS A 197 -4.36 -8.76 20.11
N ASP A 198 -5.48 -8.08 20.38
CA ASP A 198 -6.24 -8.19 21.63
C ASP A 198 -7.55 -8.98 21.47
N LEU A 199 -7.77 -9.61 20.32
CA LEU A 199 -8.99 -10.35 20.03
C LEU A 199 -8.77 -11.87 19.99
N PRO A 200 -9.74 -12.66 20.51
CA PRO A 200 -9.64 -14.12 20.52
C PRO A 200 -9.79 -14.76 19.13
N TYR A 201 -10.32 -14.02 18.16
CA TYR A 201 -10.54 -14.49 16.79
C TYR A 201 -9.88 -13.53 15.78
N PRO A 202 -9.33 -14.06 14.67
CA PRO A 202 -8.86 -13.22 13.57
C PRO A 202 -9.95 -12.25 13.08
N VAL A 203 -9.58 -10.99 12.87
CA VAL A 203 -10.49 -9.97 12.33
C VAL A 203 -10.43 -10.02 10.81
N PHE A 204 -11.57 -10.30 10.21
CA PHE A 204 -11.76 -10.25 8.76
C PHE A 204 -12.07 -8.82 8.34
N GLY A 205 -11.31 -8.30 7.38
CA GLY A 205 -11.46 -6.92 6.93
C GLY A 205 -11.95 -6.81 5.50
N MET A 206 -11.19 -7.39 4.56
CA MET A 206 -11.30 -7.10 3.13
C MET A 206 -10.50 -8.11 2.33
N ARG A 207 -10.90 -8.32 1.07
CA ARG A 207 -10.17 -9.11 0.08
C ARG A 207 -9.23 -8.22 -0.72
N CYS A 208 -7.95 -8.57 -0.79
CA CYS A 208 -6.97 -7.86 -1.62
C CYS A 208 -6.68 -8.64 -2.91
N THR A 209 -6.20 -7.94 -3.93
CA THR A 209 -5.58 -8.52 -5.14
C THR A 209 -4.08 -8.77 -4.92
N ALA A 210 -3.45 -9.58 -5.79
CA ALA A 210 -2.03 -9.94 -5.69
C ALA A 210 -1.06 -8.75 -5.78
N ASP A 211 -1.50 -7.58 -6.26
CA ASP A 211 -0.75 -6.32 -6.25
C ASP A 211 -0.94 -5.49 -4.96
N GLY A 212 -1.72 -6.01 -4.01
CA GLY A 212 -2.03 -5.39 -2.72
C GLY A 212 -3.09 -4.28 -2.76
N ASN A 213 -3.76 -4.11 -3.89
CA ASN A 213 -4.93 -3.25 -4.02
C ASN A 213 -6.20 -3.97 -3.56
N PHE A 214 -7.33 -3.25 -3.49
CA PHE A 214 -8.60 -3.85 -3.13
C PHE A 214 -9.11 -4.73 -4.27
N ASN A 215 -9.58 -5.92 -3.94
CA ASN A 215 -10.37 -6.71 -4.88
C ASN A 215 -11.64 -5.90 -5.24
N PRO A 216 -11.97 -5.76 -6.54
CA PRO A 216 -13.13 -4.98 -6.97
C PRO A 216 -14.45 -5.49 -6.38
N VAL A 217 -14.51 -6.76 -5.98
CA VAL A 217 -15.63 -7.37 -5.27
C VAL A 217 -15.27 -7.49 -3.79
N GLN A 218 -16.14 -6.95 -2.92
CA GLN A 218 -16.06 -7.15 -1.48
C GLN A 218 -17.38 -7.73 -0.98
N CYS A 219 -17.31 -8.62 0.00
CA CYS A 219 -18.49 -9.27 0.57
C CYS A 219 -18.51 -9.06 2.08
N ILE A 220 -19.72 -8.86 2.60
CA ILE A 220 -20.01 -8.94 4.04
C ILE A 220 -21.06 -10.03 4.17
N ASP A 221 -20.68 -11.12 4.85
CA ASP A 221 -21.41 -12.39 4.83
C ASP A 221 -21.66 -12.83 3.38
N ASN A 222 -22.90 -13.14 3.02
CA ASN A 222 -23.28 -13.55 1.65
C ASN A 222 -23.67 -12.37 0.75
N ARG A 223 -23.49 -11.11 1.19
CA ARG A 223 -23.82 -9.93 0.38
C ARG A 223 -22.58 -9.30 -0.20
N CYS A 224 -22.45 -9.33 -1.52
CA CYS A 224 -21.30 -8.80 -2.23
C CYS A 224 -21.64 -7.52 -3.01
N TYR A 225 -20.66 -6.62 -3.12
CA TYR A 225 -20.79 -5.33 -3.78
C TYR A 225 -19.46 -4.88 -4.39
N CYS A 226 -19.55 -3.91 -5.31
CA CYS A 226 -18.38 -3.33 -5.96
C CYS A 226 -17.72 -2.24 -5.12
N VAL A 227 -16.39 -2.23 -5.11
CA VAL A 227 -15.58 -1.16 -4.51
C VAL A 227 -14.58 -0.59 -5.50
N ASN A 228 -14.12 0.63 -5.22
CA ASN A 228 -12.99 1.22 -5.92
C ASN A 228 -11.71 0.45 -5.55
N THR A 229 -10.98 -0.04 -6.54
CA THR A 229 -9.78 -0.87 -6.33
C THR A 229 -8.65 -0.14 -5.62
N ILE A 230 -8.63 1.20 -5.67
CA ILE A 230 -7.61 2.02 -5.01
C ILE A 230 -8.09 2.49 -3.63
N THR A 231 -9.28 3.08 -3.53
CA THR A 231 -9.74 3.67 -2.25
C THR A 231 -10.42 2.68 -1.32
N GLY A 232 -10.95 1.56 -1.86
CA GLY A 232 -11.78 0.60 -1.12
C GLY A 232 -13.21 1.09 -0.88
N GLU A 233 -13.57 2.26 -1.39
CA GLU A 233 -14.91 2.83 -1.21
C GLU A 233 -15.95 2.11 -2.06
N ARG A 234 -17.12 1.85 -1.47
CA ARG A 234 -18.24 1.24 -2.18
C ARG A 234 -18.68 2.10 -3.37
N ILE A 235 -18.71 1.48 -4.55
CA ILE A 235 -19.24 2.10 -5.76
C ILE A 235 -20.77 2.00 -5.72
N ALA A 236 -21.46 3.07 -6.12
CA ALA A 236 -22.91 3.03 -6.26
C ALA A 236 -23.29 2.01 -7.36
N GLY A 237 -24.08 1.01 -6.98
CA GLY A 237 -24.42 -0.09 -7.87
C GLY A 237 -25.19 -1.21 -7.15
N PRO A 238 -25.52 -2.28 -7.88
CA PRO A 238 -26.19 -3.44 -7.32
C PRO A 238 -25.30 -4.14 -6.29
N SER A 239 -25.94 -4.78 -5.32
CA SER A 239 -25.33 -5.79 -4.46
C SER A 239 -25.98 -7.14 -4.77
N VAL A 240 -25.20 -8.20 -4.79
CA VAL A 240 -25.70 -9.57 -5.00
C VAL A 240 -25.75 -10.31 -3.66
N ASP A 241 -26.77 -11.14 -3.48
CA ASP A 241 -26.87 -12.08 -2.36
C ASP A 241 -26.50 -13.47 -2.89
N LEU A 242 -25.37 -14.01 -2.44
CA LEU A 242 -24.83 -15.29 -2.89
C LEU A 242 -25.76 -16.46 -2.61
N ASN A 243 -26.72 -16.33 -1.68
CA ASN A 243 -27.74 -17.35 -1.46
C ASN A 243 -28.72 -17.49 -2.63
N THR A 244 -28.82 -16.50 -3.52
CA THR A 244 -29.81 -16.46 -4.60
C THR A 244 -29.23 -16.12 -5.96
N THR A 245 -28.08 -15.45 -6.01
CA THR A 245 -27.56 -14.82 -7.23
C THR A 245 -26.06 -15.04 -7.35
N HIS A 246 -25.64 -15.48 -8.53
CA HIS A 246 -24.23 -15.76 -8.80
C HIS A 246 -23.39 -14.47 -8.83
N ILE A 247 -22.13 -14.57 -8.42
CA ILE A 247 -21.24 -13.40 -8.29
C ILE A 247 -20.99 -12.67 -9.62
N SER A 248 -21.08 -13.39 -10.74
CA SER A 248 -20.92 -12.84 -12.09
C SER A 248 -21.93 -11.76 -12.47
N GLU A 249 -23.03 -11.63 -11.73
CA GLU A 249 -24.01 -10.56 -11.95
C GLU A 249 -23.50 -9.19 -11.47
N LEU A 250 -22.41 -9.13 -10.69
CA LEU A 250 -21.75 -7.88 -10.37
C LEU A 250 -20.93 -7.38 -11.57
N PRO A 251 -21.11 -6.11 -12.00
CA PRO A 251 -20.40 -5.57 -13.16
C PRO A 251 -18.88 -5.45 -12.96
N CYS A 252 -18.43 -5.47 -11.72
CA CYS A 252 -17.01 -5.39 -11.34
C CYS A 252 -16.35 -6.76 -11.13
N TYR A 253 -17.11 -7.85 -11.25
CA TYR A 253 -16.54 -9.20 -11.13
C TYR A 253 -15.64 -9.50 -12.32
N ASP A 254 -14.43 -9.98 -12.03
CA ASP A 254 -13.47 -10.46 -13.02
C ASP A 254 -13.03 -11.87 -12.62
N GLU A 255 -13.33 -12.84 -13.46
CA GLU A 255 -12.99 -14.26 -13.26
C GLU A 255 -11.48 -14.47 -13.10
N LYS A 256 -10.64 -13.62 -13.72
CA LYS A 256 -9.18 -13.73 -13.58
C LYS A 256 -8.68 -13.35 -12.19
N LEU A 257 -9.47 -12.58 -11.45
CA LEU A 257 -9.16 -12.16 -10.08
C LEU A 257 -9.81 -13.06 -9.04
N ASP A 258 -10.64 -14.02 -9.46
CA ASP A 258 -11.14 -15.06 -8.59
C ASP A 258 -10.16 -16.24 -8.57
N LEU A 259 -9.51 -16.45 -7.43
CA LEU A 259 -8.53 -17.53 -7.26
C LEU A 259 -9.18 -18.91 -7.15
N PHE A 260 -10.46 -18.95 -6.75
CA PHE A 260 -11.20 -20.18 -6.50
C PHE A 260 -12.57 -20.19 -7.21
N PRO A 261 -12.62 -19.98 -8.54
CA PRO A 261 -13.88 -19.99 -9.27
C PRO A 261 -14.39 -21.44 -9.34
N LYS A 262 -15.60 -21.69 -8.86
CA LYS A 262 -16.27 -22.99 -9.07
C LYS A 262 -16.98 -23.00 -10.42
N THR A 263 -17.07 -24.19 -11.03
CA THR A 263 -17.80 -24.41 -12.28
C THR A 263 -19.29 -24.05 -12.14
N ALA A 264 -19.88 -23.55 -13.23
CA ALA A 264 -21.24 -23.00 -13.32
C ALA A 264 -22.40 -23.94 -12.92
N ASP A 265 -22.13 -25.19 -12.56
CA ASP A 265 -23.11 -26.20 -12.14
C ASP A 265 -23.35 -26.22 -10.62
N SER A 266 -22.90 -25.19 -9.88
CA SER A 266 -23.15 -25.10 -8.44
C SER A 266 -24.60 -24.64 -8.13
N GLU A 267 -25.29 -25.37 -7.25
CA GLU A 267 -26.53 -24.89 -6.66
C GLU A 267 -26.25 -23.84 -5.57
N PRO A 268 -27.16 -22.87 -5.34
CA PRO A 268 -26.99 -21.89 -4.27
C PRO A 268 -26.83 -22.54 -2.88
N PRO A 269 -26.07 -21.93 -1.96
CA PRO A 269 -25.40 -20.63 -2.09
C PRO A 269 -24.19 -20.68 -3.04
N TYR A 270 -24.11 -19.70 -3.93
CA TYR A 270 -23.00 -19.55 -4.85
C TYR A 270 -21.75 -19.14 -4.08
N GLU A 271 -20.66 -19.84 -4.31
CA GLU A 271 -19.44 -19.67 -3.54
C GLU A 271 -18.53 -18.61 -4.18
N TYR A 272 -18.30 -17.51 -3.46
CA TYR A 272 -17.18 -16.61 -3.69
C TYR A 272 -16.21 -16.76 -2.51
N THR A 273 -15.48 -17.87 -2.53
CA THR A 273 -14.83 -18.42 -1.34
C THR A 273 -13.51 -17.75 -1.00
N MET A 274 -13.19 -17.83 0.28
CA MET A 274 -11.91 -17.45 0.84
C MET A 274 -11.45 -18.62 1.73
N PRO A 275 -10.86 -19.68 1.16
CA PRO A 275 -10.71 -20.98 1.82
C PRO A 275 -10.05 -20.92 3.20
N CYS A 276 -9.08 -20.03 3.39
CA CYS A 276 -8.47 -19.85 4.70
C CYS A 276 -9.45 -19.25 5.70
N PHE A 277 -10.22 -18.25 5.29
CA PHE A 277 -11.22 -17.62 6.17
C PHE A 277 -12.41 -18.53 6.45
N ASP A 278 -12.84 -19.33 5.47
CA ASP A 278 -13.87 -20.35 5.68
C ASP A 278 -13.43 -21.35 6.76
N THR A 279 -12.17 -21.81 6.70
CA THR A 279 -11.56 -22.66 7.72
C THR A 279 -11.54 -21.99 9.11
N VAL A 280 -11.29 -20.69 9.18
CA VAL A 280 -11.32 -19.95 10.45
C VAL A 280 -12.75 -19.85 11.00
N GLN A 281 -13.76 -19.62 10.14
CA GLN A 281 -15.17 -19.58 10.56
C GLN A 281 -15.64 -20.94 11.07
N GLU A 282 -15.38 -22.02 10.33
CA GLU A 282 -15.75 -23.38 10.76
C GLU A 282 -15.16 -23.70 12.14
N ARG A 283 -13.88 -23.36 12.34
CA ARG A 283 -13.20 -23.60 13.61
C ARG A 283 -13.74 -22.71 14.73
N LYS A 284 -14.11 -21.47 14.43
CA LYS A 284 -14.77 -20.56 15.38
C LYS A 284 -16.13 -21.12 15.81
N ASP A 285 -16.95 -21.60 14.86
CA ASP A 285 -18.28 -22.15 15.16
C ASP A 285 -18.18 -23.40 16.04
N LEU A 286 -17.20 -24.27 15.78
CA LEU A 286 -16.91 -25.42 16.63
C LEU A 286 -16.52 -25.02 18.07
N ILE A 287 -15.72 -23.95 18.23
CA ILE A 287 -15.34 -23.44 19.55
C ILE A 287 -16.55 -22.88 20.28
N VAL A 288 -17.36 -22.06 19.62
CA VAL A 288 -18.58 -21.47 20.20
C VAL A 288 -19.51 -22.58 20.68
N LYS A 289 -19.74 -23.58 19.84
CA LYS A 289 -20.54 -24.76 20.21
C LYS A 289 -19.95 -25.51 21.41
N SER A 290 -18.63 -25.69 21.46
CA SER A 290 -17.97 -26.37 22.58
C SER A 290 -18.16 -25.62 23.91
N ILE A 291 -18.17 -24.28 23.87
CA ILE A 291 -18.40 -23.45 25.06
C ILE A 291 -19.86 -23.55 25.51
N GLU A 292 -20.81 -23.52 24.56
CA GLU A 292 -22.23 -23.71 24.84
C GLU A 292 -22.51 -25.08 25.49
N GLU A 293 -21.75 -26.11 25.08
CA GLU A 293 -21.79 -27.46 25.66
C GLU A 293 -21.05 -27.58 27.01
N GLY A 294 -20.43 -26.49 27.51
CA GLY A 294 -19.78 -26.41 28.82
C GLY A 294 -18.32 -26.88 28.87
N PHE A 295 -17.66 -27.03 27.71
CA PHE A 295 -16.24 -27.36 27.66
C PHE A 295 -15.35 -26.13 27.89
N ASN A 296 -14.22 -26.32 28.58
CA ASN A 296 -13.16 -25.31 28.67
C ASN A 296 -12.32 -25.35 27.39
N VAL A 297 -12.33 -24.27 26.61
CA VAL A 297 -11.60 -24.19 25.33
C VAL A 297 -10.42 -23.24 25.44
N GLU A 298 -9.26 -23.66 24.94
CA GLU A 298 -8.07 -22.82 24.83
C GLU A 298 -8.01 -22.17 23.43
N TYR A 299 -8.17 -20.86 23.37
CA TYR A 299 -8.25 -20.11 22.10
C TYR A 299 -6.90 -19.98 21.37
N PHE A 300 -5.81 -19.73 22.11
CA PHE A 300 -4.51 -19.36 21.54
C PHE A 300 -3.84 -20.51 20.77
N SER A 301 -3.94 -21.75 21.25
CA SER A 301 -3.42 -22.93 20.56
C SER A 301 -4.26 -23.33 19.35
N THR A 302 -5.50 -22.84 19.27
CA THR A 302 -6.47 -23.25 18.26
C THR A 302 -6.31 -22.50 16.94
N PHE A 303 -6.00 -21.20 16.95
CA PHE A 303 -5.79 -20.43 15.70
C PHE A 303 -4.32 -20.16 15.37
N GLY A 304 -3.39 -20.41 16.29
CA GLY A 304 -1.96 -20.12 16.10
C GLY A 304 -1.30 -20.83 14.90
N SER A 305 -1.92 -21.88 14.36
CA SER A 305 -1.44 -22.60 13.18
C SER A 305 -2.05 -22.12 11.85
N ILE A 306 -3.10 -21.29 11.88
CA ILE A 306 -3.80 -20.83 10.68
C ILE A 306 -3.36 -19.39 10.42
N SER A 307 -2.54 -19.21 9.39
CA SER A 307 -2.17 -17.89 8.87
C SER A 307 -2.94 -17.66 7.59
N CYS A 308 -3.74 -16.59 7.53
CA CYS A 308 -4.48 -16.21 6.32
C CYS A 308 -3.91 -14.95 5.71
N LEU A 309 -3.78 -14.94 4.39
CA LEU A 309 -3.41 -13.76 3.63
C LEU A 309 -4.66 -12.90 3.31
N PRO A 310 -4.48 -11.60 3.07
CA PRO A 310 -5.60 -10.68 2.78
C PRO A 310 -6.40 -11.00 1.52
N ASP A 311 -5.93 -11.88 0.63
CA ASP A 311 -6.68 -12.34 -0.55
C ASP A 311 -7.61 -13.54 -0.25
N GLY A 312 -7.58 -14.07 0.98
CA GLY A 312 -8.35 -15.23 1.42
C GLY A 312 -7.62 -16.57 1.32
N THR A 313 -6.38 -16.54 0.84
CA THR A 313 -5.55 -17.75 0.71
C THR A 313 -4.87 -18.08 2.04
N PHE A 314 -4.36 -19.30 2.14
CA PHE A 314 -3.52 -19.69 3.26
C PHE A 314 -2.16 -18.97 3.19
N GLY A 315 -1.48 -18.89 4.33
CA GLY A 315 -0.13 -18.37 4.42
C GLY A 315 0.84 -19.10 3.50
N ARG A 316 2.00 -18.49 3.29
CA ARG A 316 3.08 -18.96 2.40
C ARG A 316 3.72 -20.30 2.79
N MET A 317 3.33 -20.85 3.94
CA MET A 317 3.93 -22.01 4.57
C MET A 317 2.87 -23.01 4.98
N SER A 318 3.15 -24.29 4.76
CA SER A 318 2.35 -25.40 5.28
C SER A 318 3.26 -26.43 5.97
N ILE A 319 2.68 -27.33 6.75
CA ILE A 319 3.38 -28.44 7.40
C ILE A 319 3.03 -29.73 6.67
N ASN A 320 4.04 -30.46 6.21
CA ASN A 320 3.84 -31.74 5.54
C ASN A 320 3.62 -32.90 6.53
N SER A 321 3.32 -34.10 6.02
CA SER A 321 3.11 -35.32 6.82
C SER A 321 4.27 -35.68 7.76
N ASN A 322 5.46 -35.20 7.46
CA ASN A 322 6.69 -35.53 8.17
C ASN A 322 7.00 -34.48 9.26
N GLY A 323 6.15 -33.45 9.40
CA GLY A 323 6.32 -32.34 10.31
C GLY A 323 7.26 -31.23 9.80
N SER A 324 7.78 -31.32 8.57
CA SER A 324 8.59 -30.26 7.96
C SER A 324 7.72 -29.10 7.50
N LYS A 325 8.24 -27.88 7.57
CA LYS A 325 7.63 -26.73 6.87
C LYS A 325 8.00 -26.76 5.40
N ILE A 326 7.03 -26.47 4.54
CA ILE A 326 7.19 -26.34 3.09
C ILE A 326 6.63 -25.00 2.61
N CYS A 327 7.20 -24.44 1.54
CA CYS A 327 6.60 -23.30 0.87
C CYS A 327 5.44 -23.76 0.00
N VAL A 328 4.33 -23.03 0.02
CA VAL A 328 3.14 -23.32 -0.78
C VAL A 328 2.67 -22.08 -1.53
N ASP A 329 2.03 -22.28 -2.67
CA ASP A 329 1.44 -21.20 -3.46
C ASP A 329 0.07 -20.76 -2.91
N GLU A 330 -0.57 -19.82 -3.58
CA GLU A 330 -1.91 -19.31 -3.27
C GLU A 330 -3.00 -20.39 -3.22
N ARG A 331 -2.79 -21.54 -3.85
CA ARG A 331 -3.71 -22.69 -3.85
C ARG A 331 -3.32 -23.76 -2.83
N GLY A 332 -2.25 -23.55 -2.06
CA GLY A 332 -1.72 -24.52 -1.10
C GLY A 332 -0.85 -25.60 -1.74
N GLU A 333 -0.52 -25.49 -3.02
CA GLU A 333 0.33 -26.45 -3.72
C GLU A 333 1.80 -26.19 -3.42
N LYS A 334 2.61 -27.26 -3.34
CA LYS A 334 4.02 -27.14 -2.95
C LYS A 334 4.82 -26.34 -3.99
N LEU A 335 5.47 -25.26 -3.54
CA LEU A 335 6.42 -24.49 -4.34
C LEU A 335 7.80 -25.15 -4.33
N GLY A 336 8.19 -25.71 -5.48
CA GLY A 336 9.52 -26.27 -5.69
C GLY A 336 9.95 -27.26 -4.59
N ASN A 337 11.26 -27.29 -4.32
CA ASN A 337 11.84 -28.15 -3.28
C ASN A 337 12.26 -27.33 -2.05
N TYR A 338 11.41 -26.37 -1.64
CA TYR A 338 11.65 -25.56 -0.46
C TYR A 338 11.06 -26.22 0.78
N GLU A 339 11.91 -26.79 1.62
CA GLU A 339 11.52 -27.56 2.80
C GLU A 339 12.52 -27.37 3.94
N ALA A 340 12.00 -27.16 5.15
CA ALA A 340 12.76 -27.08 6.38
C ALA A 340 12.29 -28.19 7.35
N PRO A 341 13.16 -29.15 7.72
CA PRO A 341 12.81 -30.21 8.67
C PRO A 341 12.52 -29.67 10.07
N ALA A 342 11.60 -30.33 10.79
CA ALA A 342 11.31 -29.99 12.19
C ALA A 342 12.58 -29.98 13.06
N ASN A 343 12.59 -29.11 14.09
CA ASN A 343 13.70 -28.96 15.04
C ASN A 343 15.03 -28.48 14.44
N THR A 344 15.00 -27.82 13.28
CA THR A 344 16.18 -27.17 12.68
C THR A 344 16.09 -25.64 12.79
N PRO A 345 17.23 -24.91 12.79
CA PRO A 345 17.21 -23.45 12.70
C PRO A 345 16.44 -22.95 11.46
N GLN A 346 16.57 -23.67 10.34
CA GLN A 346 15.90 -23.36 9.08
C GLN A 346 14.37 -23.40 9.22
N PHE A 347 13.83 -24.27 10.06
CA PHE A 347 12.40 -24.36 10.34
C PHE A 347 11.87 -23.12 11.06
N ASN A 348 12.65 -22.56 11.97
CA ASN A 348 12.25 -21.39 12.75
C ASN A 348 12.37 -20.09 11.92
N ASP A 349 13.38 -20.03 11.05
CA ASP A 349 13.67 -18.85 10.22
C ASP A 349 12.92 -18.83 8.86
N MET A 350 12.26 -19.93 8.47
CA MET A 350 11.56 -20.06 7.19
C MET A 350 10.47 -18.98 7.01
N ASP A 351 10.56 -18.20 5.92
CA ASP A 351 9.59 -17.16 5.54
C ASP A 351 9.09 -17.27 4.10
N CYS A 352 9.71 -18.13 3.27
CA CYS A 352 9.37 -18.41 1.88
C CYS A 352 9.39 -17.19 0.93
N LYS A 353 9.91 -16.03 1.34
CA LYS A 353 9.82 -14.80 0.53
C LYS A 353 10.50 -14.94 -0.83
N CYS A 354 11.66 -15.58 -0.88
CA CYS A 354 12.37 -15.79 -2.15
C CYS A 354 11.67 -16.81 -3.04
N ALA A 355 11.11 -17.88 -2.45
CA ALA A 355 10.33 -18.87 -3.18
C ALA A 355 9.14 -18.23 -3.90
N HIS A 356 8.40 -17.34 -3.22
CA HIS A 356 7.31 -16.57 -3.84
C HIS A 356 7.81 -15.60 -4.91
N SER A 357 8.88 -14.85 -4.65
CA SER A 357 9.46 -13.97 -5.68
C SER A 357 9.88 -14.75 -6.94
N THR A 358 10.40 -15.96 -6.77
CA THR A 358 10.72 -16.86 -7.90
C THR A 358 9.46 -17.32 -8.64
N ASN A 359 8.36 -17.58 -7.93
CA ASN A 359 7.09 -17.97 -8.52
C ASN A 359 6.44 -16.81 -9.33
N VAL A 360 6.51 -15.59 -8.80
CA VAL A 360 6.07 -14.38 -9.51
C VAL A 360 6.92 -14.14 -10.77
N MET A 361 8.22 -14.40 -10.70
CA MET A 361 9.17 -14.25 -11.81
C MET A 361 9.32 -15.51 -12.67
N THR A 362 8.26 -16.30 -12.85
CA THR A 362 8.32 -17.60 -13.57
C THR A 362 8.84 -17.51 -14.99
N LEU A 363 8.65 -16.37 -15.67
CA LEU A 363 9.13 -16.13 -17.03
C LEU A 363 10.52 -15.46 -17.10
N SER A 364 11.10 -15.10 -15.95
CA SER A 364 12.40 -14.45 -15.89
C SER A 364 13.54 -15.44 -16.08
N ASN A 365 14.54 -15.04 -16.86
CA ASN A 365 15.75 -15.84 -17.08
C ASN A 365 16.72 -15.79 -15.89
N GLU A 366 16.58 -14.81 -15.00
CA GLU A 366 17.46 -14.62 -13.84
C GLU A 366 16.63 -14.41 -12.54
N PRO A 367 15.87 -15.43 -12.11
CA PRO A 367 15.13 -15.37 -10.85
C PRO A 367 16.09 -15.31 -9.65
N PRO A 368 15.64 -14.78 -8.49
CA PRO A 368 16.45 -14.76 -7.28
C PRO A 368 16.85 -16.16 -6.84
N ARG A 369 17.99 -16.26 -6.16
CA ARG A 369 18.51 -17.53 -5.63
C ARG A 369 18.05 -17.71 -4.20
N CYS A 370 17.31 -18.78 -3.96
CA CYS A 370 16.76 -19.08 -2.65
C CYS A 370 17.57 -20.15 -1.91
N CYS A 371 17.50 -20.12 -0.59
CA CYS A 371 17.93 -21.19 0.28
C CYS A 371 16.96 -22.39 0.21
N LYS A 372 17.33 -23.55 0.75
CA LYS A 372 16.46 -24.74 0.80
C LYS A 372 15.19 -24.52 1.61
N ASN A 373 15.17 -23.57 2.54
CA ASN A 373 13.95 -23.20 3.27
C ASN A 373 13.12 -22.11 2.56
N GLY A 374 13.49 -21.70 1.33
CA GLY A 374 12.74 -20.71 0.55
C GLY A 374 13.03 -19.25 0.90
N ASN A 375 13.95 -18.98 1.84
CA ASN A 375 14.41 -17.63 2.17
C ASN A 375 15.37 -17.10 1.09
N PHE A 376 15.57 -15.78 1.03
CA PHE A 376 16.59 -15.20 0.16
C PHE A 376 17.98 -15.66 0.59
N ARG A 377 18.78 -16.14 -0.36
CA ARG A 377 20.20 -16.34 -0.10
C ARG A 377 20.87 -14.98 0.11
N PRO A 378 21.70 -14.79 1.16
CA PRO A 378 22.31 -13.48 1.45
C PRO A 378 23.13 -12.91 0.29
N ILE A 379 23.71 -13.77 -0.56
CA ILE A 379 24.41 -13.36 -1.78
C ILE A 379 23.58 -13.71 -3.01
N GLN A 380 23.19 -12.67 -3.74
CA GLN A 380 22.51 -12.73 -5.04
C GLN A 380 23.50 -12.36 -6.14
N CYS A 381 23.58 -13.15 -7.20
CA CYS A 381 24.46 -12.87 -8.33
C CYS A 381 23.65 -12.73 -9.60
N HIS A 382 23.94 -11.68 -10.37
CA HIS A 382 23.26 -11.33 -11.60
C HIS A 382 24.31 -10.86 -12.62
N SER A 383 24.33 -11.44 -13.81
CA SER A 383 25.27 -11.08 -14.89
C SER A 383 26.76 -10.96 -14.44
N GLY A 384 27.23 -11.89 -13.59
CA GLY A 384 28.63 -11.95 -13.14
C GLY A 384 29.02 -10.99 -12.00
N LYS A 385 28.09 -10.19 -11.49
CA LYS A 385 28.27 -9.39 -10.26
C LYS A 385 27.39 -9.94 -9.14
N CYS A 386 27.94 -10.03 -7.94
CA CYS A 386 27.25 -10.52 -6.76
C CYS A 386 27.04 -9.39 -5.75
N ARG A 387 25.90 -9.38 -5.06
CA ARG A 387 25.49 -8.37 -4.08
C ARG A 387 24.95 -9.04 -2.82
N CYS A 388 25.09 -8.36 -1.69
CA CYS A 388 24.39 -8.73 -0.47
C CYS A 388 22.93 -8.30 -0.55
N VAL A 389 22.03 -9.12 -0.03
CA VAL A 389 20.62 -8.77 0.13
C VAL A 389 20.13 -9.02 1.57
N ASP A 390 19.15 -8.23 2.00
CA ASP A 390 18.42 -8.47 3.25
C ASP A 390 17.39 -9.63 3.10
N SER A 391 16.64 -9.90 4.18
CA SER A 391 15.59 -10.94 4.20
C SER A 391 14.44 -10.65 3.23
N ASP A 392 14.27 -9.41 2.77
CA ASP A 392 13.24 -9.00 1.82
C ASP A 392 13.78 -8.94 0.37
N GLY A 393 15.06 -9.28 0.15
CA GLY A 393 15.71 -9.26 -1.15
C GLY A 393 16.27 -7.89 -1.57
N ARG A 394 16.25 -6.88 -0.69
CA ARG A 394 16.79 -5.55 -0.96
C ARG A 394 18.31 -5.58 -0.94
N GLN A 395 18.98 -4.94 -1.91
CA GLN A 395 20.45 -4.87 -1.91
C GLN A 395 20.97 -4.09 -0.70
N VAL A 396 22.07 -4.55 -0.11
CA VAL A 396 22.80 -3.84 0.94
C VAL A 396 24.27 -3.71 0.54
N GLY A 397 24.71 -2.49 0.25
CA GLY A 397 26.09 -2.19 -0.10
C GLY A 397 26.50 -2.58 -1.52
N ARG A 398 27.77 -2.35 -1.85
CA ARG A 398 28.34 -2.57 -3.18
C ARG A 398 28.28 -4.03 -3.65
N GLU A 399 28.01 -4.19 -4.94
CA GLU A 399 28.28 -5.45 -5.63
C GLU A 399 29.78 -5.66 -5.93
N SER A 400 30.17 -6.92 -6.07
CA SER A 400 31.53 -7.36 -6.40
C SER A 400 31.46 -8.58 -7.31
N SER A 401 32.41 -8.71 -8.25
CA SER A 401 32.62 -9.97 -8.99
C SER A 401 33.27 -11.05 -8.10
N ASP A 402 34.01 -10.63 -7.08
CA ASP A 402 34.61 -11.48 -6.07
C ASP A 402 33.74 -11.49 -4.82
N VAL A 403 33.05 -12.62 -4.58
CA VAL A 403 32.13 -12.79 -3.45
C VAL A 403 32.81 -12.64 -2.09
N THR A 404 34.12 -12.90 -1.98
CA THR A 404 34.84 -12.82 -0.70
C THR A 404 34.98 -11.40 -0.17
N ARG A 405 34.77 -10.40 -1.04
CA ARG A 405 34.81 -8.97 -0.70
C ARG A 405 33.47 -8.45 -0.20
N LEU A 406 32.41 -9.25 -0.28
CA LEU A 406 31.08 -8.86 0.19
C LEU A 406 31.01 -8.99 1.71
N THR A 407 30.36 -8.02 2.37
CA THR A 407 30.24 -7.98 3.84
C THR A 407 29.40 -9.13 4.41
N CYS A 408 28.48 -9.66 3.63
CA CYS A 408 27.63 -10.82 3.97
C CYS A 408 28.28 -12.17 3.59
N TYR A 409 29.55 -12.19 3.18
CA TYR A 409 30.22 -13.42 2.79
C TYR A 409 30.49 -14.35 3.97
N THR A 410 30.20 -15.62 3.76
CA THR A 410 30.58 -16.74 4.62
C THR A 410 31.19 -17.84 3.75
N GLN A 411 32.03 -18.73 4.32
CA GLN A 411 32.64 -19.82 3.55
C GLN A 411 31.58 -20.71 2.87
N ASP A 412 30.47 -20.94 3.56
CA ASP A 412 29.35 -21.77 3.10
C ASP A 412 28.19 -20.95 2.51
N TRP A 413 28.42 -19.75 1.99
CA TRP A 413 27.36 -18.86 1.50
C TRP A 413 26.42 -19.45 0.44
N ARG A 414 26.86 -20.49 -0.28
CA ARG A 414 26.05 -21.22 -1.27
C ARG A 414 25.10 -22.24 -0.64
N ASN A 415 25.45 -22.72 0.56
CA ASN A 415 24.77 -23.75 1.29
C ASN A 415 23.90 -23.11 2.37
N CYS A 416 22.71 -22.74 1.93
CA CYS A 416 21.52 -22.55 2.73
C CYS A 416 20.39 -23.27 1.98
#